data_AF-X1Q1L2-F1
#
_entry.id   AF-X1Q1L2-F1
#
_cell.length_a   1.000
_cell.length_b   1.000
_cell.length_c   1.000
_cell.angle_alpha   90.00
_cell.angle_beta   90.00
_cell.angle_gamma   90.00
#
_symmetry.space_group_name_H-M   'P 1'
#
loop_
_entity.id
_entity.type
_entity.pdbx_description
1 polymer ?
#
loop_
_entity_poly.entity_id
_entity_poly.type
_entity_poly.pdbx_seq_one_letter_code
_entity_poly.pdbx_strand_id
1 'polypeptide(L)' 'MKGKKISFILPTRNIEKYIGPLLERIFSQEYDGDMEVLIMDSSNDRTPEIA' A
#
# COMPACT_ATOMS: atom_id res chain seq x y z
N MET A 1 24.39 -1.82 5.68
CA MET A 1 23.61 -2.75 6.53
C MET A 1 22.24 -2.83 5.88
N LYS A 2 21.67 -4.01 5.64
CA LYS A 2 20.33 -4.08 5.01
C LYS A 2 19.28 -3.51 5.98
N GLY A 3 18.30 -2.78 5.48
CA GLY A 3 17.19 -2.24 6.26
C GLY A 3 16.38 -3.37 6.92
N LYS A 4 15.55 -3.02 7.91
CA LYS A 4 14.65 -3.98 8.58
C LYS A 4 13.59 -4.48 7.59
N LYS A 5 12.85 -5.52 7.99
CA LYS A 5 11.62 -5.91 7.28
C LYS A 5 10.46 -5.11 7.83
N ILE A 6 9.61 -4.56 6.96
CA ILE A 6 8.44 -3.77 7.34
C ILE A 6 7.20 -4.32 6.63
N SER A 7 6.10 -4.40 7.37
CA SER A 7 4.77 -4.72 6.85
C SER A 7 3.85 -3.53 7.02
N PHE A 8 3.18 -3.11 5.94
CA PHE A 8 2.10 -2.13 5.98
C PHE A 8 0.75 -2.84 6.01
N ILE A 9 -0.11 -2.51 6.96
CA ILE A 9 -1.48 -3.00 7.03
C ILE A 9 -2.41 -1.84 6.67
N LEU A 10 -3.08 -1.92 5.53
CA LEU A 10 -3.91 -0.87 4.96
C LEU A 10 -5.39 -1.30 4.97
N PRO A 11 -6.16 -0.90 5.99
CA PRO A 11 -7.62 -1.00 5.92
C PRO A 11 -8.14 0.05 4.95
N THR A 12 -9.01 -0.36 4.01
CA THR A 12 -9.50 0.52 2.95
C THR A 12 -11.03 0.49 2.83
N ARG A 13 -11.59 1.64 2.46
CA ARG A 13 -13.02 1.82 2.17
C ARG A 13 -13.22 3.03 1.27
N ASN A 14 -13.56 2.79 0.02
CA ASN A 14 -13.89 3.79 -0.99
C ASN A 14 -12.83 4.89 -1.17
N ILE A 15 -11.59 4.48 -1.43
CA ILE A 15 -10.44 5.38 -1.59
C ILE A 15 -9.82 5.28 -3.00
N GLU A 16 -10.62 4.97 -4.02
CA GLU A 16 -10.13 4.76 -5.39
C GLU A 16 -9.23 5.90 -5.92
N LYS A 17 -9.45 7.13 -5.44
CA LYS A 17 -8.66 8.31 -5.80
C LYS A 17 -7.26 8.35 -5.20
N TYR A 18 -7.03 7.60 -4.11
CA TYR A 18 -5.84 7.71 -3.27
C TYR A 18 -5.02 6.43 -3.19
N ILE A 19 -5.64 5.25 -3.36
CA ILE A 19 -4.93 3.96 -3.18
C ILE A 19 -3.76 3.80 -4.16
N GLY A 20 -3.94 4.13 -5.45
CA GLY A 20 -2.85 4.08 -6.43
C GLY A 20 -1.67 5.00 -6.07
N PRO A 21 -1.90 6.32 -5.90
CA PRO A 21 -0.84 7.24 -5.46
C PRO A 21 -0.17 6.85 -4.13
N LEU A 22 -0.93 6.29 -3.18
CA LEU A 22 -0.37 5.80 -1.91
C LEU A 22 0.62 4.66 -2.14
N LEU A 23 0.22 3.64 -2.91
CA LEU A 23 1.08 2.48 -3.20
C LEU A 23 2.33 2.90 -3.97
N GLU A 24 2.18 3.76 -4.98
CA GLU A 24 3.32 4.34 -5.72
C GLU A 24 4.33 4.98 -4.74
N ARG A 25 3.84 5.79 -3.79
CA ARG A 25 4.69 6.45 -2.79
C ARG A 25 5.27 5.51 -1.75
N ILE A 26 4.64 4.38 -1.44
CA ILE A 26 5.22 3.36 -0.55
C ILE A 26 6.40 2.68 -1.25
N PHE A 27 6.22 2.27 -2.51
CA PHE A 27 7.24 1.50 -3.23
C PHE A 27 8.34 2.35 -3.88
N SER A 28 8.15 3.66 -4.06
CA SER A 28 9.15 4.55 -4.64
C SER A 28 10.17 5.12 -3.62
N GLN A 29 10.15 4.68 -2.36
CA GLN A 29 11.01 5.25 -1.32
C GLN A 29 12.43 4.68 -1.42
N GLU A 30 13.41 5.51 -1.05
CA GLU A 30 14.77 5.03 -0.80
C GLU A 30 14.78 4.28 0.54
N TYR A 31 14.59 2.96 0.48
CA TYR A 31 14.66 2.06 1.62
C TYR A 31 15.47 0.82 1.25
N ASP A 32 16.44 0.48 2.08
CA ASP A 32 17.38 -0.62 1.84
C ASP A 32 16.94 -1.94 2.50
N GLY A 33 15.70 -2.02 3.00
CA GLY A 33 15.09 -3.21 3.59
C GLY A 33 13.97 -3.81 2.73
N ASP A 34 13.38 -4.91 3.20
CA ASP A 34 12.26 -5.56 2.51
C ASP A 34 10.93 -4.95 2.97
N MET A 35 10.02 -4.67 2.04
CA MET A 35 8.67 -4.17 2.32
C MET A 35 7.59 -5.13 1.81
N GLU A 36 6.51 -5.25 2.57
CA GLU A 36 5.26 -5.87 2.13
C GLU A 36 4.06 -4.97 2.46
N VAL A 37 2.99 -5.07 1.67
CA VAL A 37 1.74 -4.34 1.88
C VAL A 37 0.59 -5.36 1.91
N LEU A 38 -0.20 -5.32 2.98
CA LEU A 38 -1.40 -6.12 3.19
C LEU A 38 -2.61 -5.20 3.15
N ILE A 39 -3.50 -5.41 2.20
CA ILE A 39 -4.69 -4.58 2.00
C ILE A 39 -5.92 -5.33 2.52
N MET A 40 -6.62 -4.72 3.47
CA MET A 40 -7.88 -5.20 4.01
C MET A 40 -9.00 -4.34 3.45
N ASP A 41 -9.62 -4.79 2.35
CA ASP A 41 -10.63 -3.99 1.62
C ASP A 41 -12.07 -4.29 2.07
N SER A 42 -12.88 -3.24 2.08
CA SER A 42 -14.33 -3.29 2.30
C SER A 42 -15.07 -2.30 1.38
N SER A 43 -14.52 -2.05 0.20
CA SER A 43 -14.97 -1.01 -0.72
C SER A 43 -16.04 -1.50 -1.68
N ASN A 44 -16.85 -0.56 -2.19
CA ASN A 44 -17.81 -0.78 -3.27
C ASN A 44 -17.50 0.07 -4.51
N ASP A 45 -16.39 0.83 -4.48
CA ASP A 45 -15.85 1.57 -5.62
C ASP A 45 -14.68 0.78 -6.23
N ARG A 46 -13.86 1.43 -7.06
CA ARG A 46 -12.75 0.75 -7.75
C ARG A 46 -11.49 0.58 -6.91
N THR A 47 -11.56 0.74 -5.59
CA THR A 47 -10.39 0.57 -4.72
C THR A 47 -9.69 -0.79 -4.93
N PRO A 48 -10.38 -1.96 -4.92
CA PRO A 48 -9.70 -3.25 -5.07
C PRO A 48 -9.13 -3.51 -6.48
N GLU A 49 -9.60 -2.82 -7.51
CA GLU A 49 -9.05 -2.92 -8.87
C GLU A 49 -7.80 -2.05 -9.09
N ILE A 50 -7.62 -1.02 -8.26
CA ILE A 50 -6.46 -0.12 -8.32
C ILE A 50 -5.35 -0.58 -7.36
N ALA A 51 -5.73 -1.22 -6.26
CA ALA A 51 -4.85 -1.79 -5.23
C ALA A 51 -3.95 -2.92 -5.76
#